data_AF-A0A9P4TFR6-F1
#
_entry.id   AF-A0A9P4TFR6-F1
#
_cell.length_a   1.000
_cell.length_b   1.000
_cell.length_c   1.000
_cell.angle_alpha   90.00
_cell.angle_beta   90.00
_cell.angle_gamma   90.00
#
_symmetry.space_group_name_H-M   'P 1'
#
loop_
_entity.id
_entity.type
_entity.pdbx_description
1 polymer ?
#
loop_
_entity_poly.entity_id
_entity_poly.type
_entity_poly.pdbx_seq_one_letter_code
_entity_poly.pdbx_strand_id
1 'polypeptide(L)'
;MENNVAEIELAERRNEKLNEKRKSAPELREYRPVYWLRLVLRILSLVTCSLICFSLIDAIRNFQRTRHVRNPYADGSGSIPVWPEKEGLKLYPTYVLLGAAVVAGAFSLILAVASFTKAVRRMTKLGNISTIIVSSVCLALWIAVTVYYGTWDTSETNWDLLSWTCTHRSYDYKDIDFRETCTEMRFAFWAGVGLAGLEAINLAVFITDFLTMNKTATTIPWDPDCTKFPTRKELPDIPGAPKEAAWTWGPDDYIGRLNLLTPTRVAAASKEIRSGEIVPVNLPLNVPNQPAFGREVFKHEIKTLAEGIAYDDLYHMNTQSGTQWDGFRHFAHIPTRSFYNGTKGSDITGPAANHKCSIHHWAEHGVAGRGVLLDYRGYAHKKGINYDPYDYYPISWEELYQCGKDQGIDIRPAAQGGDIKIGDMLFIRSGWKEAYDSKSDEDRTKAATRHGPNGEDGARYAGVSQEQKILDWLHDCYFASVAGDAPAFEAWPTHEDYHLHEYILALWGMPLGEMLDLEKLAQTCREKNRWFFFFTSAPANCPGGVSSHVNGTAVF
;
A
#
# COMPACT_ATOMS: atom_id res chain seq x y z
N MET A 1 10.23 -6.27 -48.38
CA MET A 1 9.96 -6.95 -47.09
C MET A 1 10.97 -6.58 -46.00
N GLU A 2 12.10 -5.93 -46.31
CA GLU A 2 13.10 -5.49 -45.33
C GLU A 2 12.77 -4.17 -44.61
N ASN A 3 12.02 -3.25 -45.22
CA ASN A 3 11.66 -1.96 -44.60
C ASN A 3 10.73 -2.10 -43.38
N ASN A 4 10.08 -3.25 -43.18
CA ASN A 4 9.14 -3.46 -42.07
C ASN A 4 9.87 -3.92 -40.79
N VAL A 5 11.02 -4.60 -40.92
CA VAL A 5 11.77 -5.13 -39.78
C VAL A 5 12.46 -4.01 -39.01
N ALA A 6 13.02 -3.03 -39.72
CA ALA A 6 13.67 -1.87 -39.11
C ALA A 6 12.67 -0.96 -38.37
N GLU A 7 11.45 -0.79 -38.90
CA GLU A 7 10.40 -0.03 -38.20
C GLU A 7 9.87 -0.76 -36.97
N ILE A 8 9.76 -2.09 -37.02
CA ILE A 8 9.39 -2.94 -35.88
C ILE A 8 10.46 -2.86 -34.79
N GLU A 9 11.74 -2.99 -35.12
CA GLU A 9 12.84 -2.86 -34.15
C GLU A 9 12.89 -1.45 -33.52
N LEU A 10 12.60 -0.40 -34.30
CA LEU A 10 12.58 0.96 -33.78
C LEU A 10 11.37 1.22 -32.88
N ALA A 11 10.23 0.60 -33.18
CA ALA A 11 9.01 0.63 -32.37
C ALA A 11 9.20 -0.17 -31.07
N GLU A 12 9.85 -1.33 -31.13
CA GLU A 12 10.21 -2.15 -29.96
C GLU A 12 11.20 -1.41 -29.06
N ARG A 13 12.27 -0.80 -29.60
CA ARG A 13 13.21 0.01 -28.81
C ARG A 13 12.55 1.28 -28.24
N ARG A 14 11.58 1.88 -28.94
CA ARG A 14 10.77 2.99 -28.39
C ARG A 14 9.86 2.50 -27.26
N ASN A 15 9.24 1.33 -27.41
CA ASN A 15 8.40 0.71 -26.39
C ASN A 15 9.21 0.23 -25.19
N GLU A 16 10.43 -0.27 -25.37
CA GLU A 16 11.36 -0.59 -24.27
C GLU A 16 11.78 0.68 -23.52
N LYS A 17 12.14 1.77 -24.23
CA LYS A 17 12.44 3.06 -23.58
C LYS A 17 11.22 3.69 -22.90
N LEU A 18 10.01 3.50 -23.45
CA LEU A 18 8.75 3.92 -22.84
C LEU A 18 8.38 3.03 -21.64
N ASN A 19 8.69 1.74 -21.68
CA ASN A 19 8.49 0.77 -20.61
C ASN A 19 9.52 0.93 -19.49
N GLU A 20 10.78 1.28 -19.75
CA GLU A 20 11.73 1.71 -18.73
C GLU A 20 11.29 3.03 -18.07
N LYS A 21 10.77 3.98 -18.85
CA LYS A 21 10.15 5.21 -18.31
C LYS A 21 8.89 4.92 -17.49
N ARG A 22 8.10 3.89 -17.81
CA ARG A 22 6.85 3.51 -17.12
C ARG A 22 7.06 2.59 -15.90
N LYS A 23 8.03 1.68 -15.95
CA LYS A 23 8.51 0.88 -14.78
C LYS A 23 9.07 1.78 -13.66
N SER A 24 9.33 3.06 -13.97
CA SER A 24 9.87 4.01 -13.01
C SER A 24 8.87 4.73 -12.10
N ALA A 25 7.54 4.53 -12.19
CA ALA A 25 6.59 5.31 -11.41
C ALA A 25 5.45 4.51 -10.75
N PRO A 26 5.64 3.99 -9.52
CA PRO A 26 4.53 3.81 -8.60
C PRO A 26 4.36 5.13 -7.83
N GLU A 27 3.42 6.01 -8.22
CA GLU A 27 3.34 7.34 -7.58
C GLU A 27 1.92 7.82 -7.18
N LEU A 28 1.83 8.14 -5.88
CA LEU A 28 1.46 9.46 -5.32
C LEU A 28 0.00 9.90 -5.15
N ARG A 29 -1.00 9.00 -5.06
CA ARG A 29 -2.37 9.48 -4.71
C ARG A 29 -2.70 9.50 -3.21
N GLU A 30 -2.08 8.63 -2.42
CA GLU A 30 -2.39 8.43 -0.98
C GLU A 30 -1.56 9.35 -0.07
N TYR A 31 -0.33 9.66 -0.49
CA TYR A 31 0.60 10.55 0.22
C TYR A 31 0.62 11.97 -0.34
N ARG A 32 -0.28 12.28 -1.29
CA ARG A 32 -0.40 13.60 -1.90
C ARG A 32 -0.56 14.73 -0.87
N PRO A 33 -1.40 14.63 0.18
CA PRO A 33 -1.53 15.73 1.13
C PRO A 33 -0.27 15.97 1.97
N VAL A 34 0.40 14.91 2.45
CA VAL A 34 1.64 15.01 3.25
C VAL A 34 2.79 15.56 2.38
N TYR A 35 2.92 15.06 1.16
CA TYR A 35 3.92 15.56 0.20
C TYR A 35 3.67 17.04 -0.16
N TRP A 36 2.43 17.42 -0.43
CA TRP A 36 2.07 18.81 -0.72
C TRP A 36 2.31 19.71 0.49
N LEU A 37 1.95 19.27 1.69
CA LEU A 37 2.23 20.01 2.92
C LEU A 37 3.73 20.23 3.10
N ARG A 38 4.56 19.19 2.93
CA ARG A 38 6.03 19.31 2.99
C ARG A 38 6.55 20.29 1.94
N LEU A 39 6.09 20.20 0.69
CA LEU A 39 6.51 21.10 -0.37
C LEU A 39 6.12 22.56 -0.08
N VAL A 40 4.89 22.79 0.38
CA VAL A 40 4.39 24.13 0.76
C VAL A 40 5.21 24.70 1.90
N LEU A 41 5.51 23.90 2.94
CA LEU A 41 6.34 24.32 4.06
C LEU A 41 7.78 24.67 3.61
N ARG A 42 8.35 23.94 2.64
CA ARG A 42 9.68 24.27 2.06
C ARG A 42 9.67 25.54 1.24
N ILE A 43 8.64 25.76 0.43
CA ILE A 43 8.48 27.00 -0.35
C ILE A 43 8.30 28.18 0.61
N LEU A 44 7.48 28.03 1.65
CA LEU A 44 7.29 29.06 2.67
C LEU A 44 8.62 29.38 3.40
N SER A 45 9.39 28.35 3.75
CA SER A 45 10.72 28.52 4.35
C SER A 45 11.68 29.28 3.43
N LEU A 46 11.71 28.93 2.14
CA LEU A 46 12.55 29.59 1.13
C LEU A 46 12.16 31.07 0.92
N VAL A 47 10.86 31.35 0.78
CA VAL A 47 10.34 32.73 0.63
C VAL A 47 10.70 33.56 1.87
N THR A 48 10.48 33.00 3.06
CA THR A 48 10.78 33.69 4.32
C THR A 48 12.28 33.96 4.47
N CYS A 49 13.15 32.99 4.16
CA CYS A 49 14.61 33.20 4.13
C CYS A 49 15.01 34.30 3.14
N SER A 50 14.37 34.35 1.97
CA SER A 50 14.65 35.38 0.95
C SER A 50 14.25 36.77 1.42
N LEU A 51 13.10 36.90 2.10
CA LEU A 51 12.65 38.16 2.70
C LEU A 51 13.59 38.61 3.82
N ILE A 52 14.03 37.69 4.70
CA ILE A 52 15.02 37.98 5.74
C ILE A 52 16.32 38.49 5.10
N CYS A 53 16.85 37.81 4.09
CA CYS A 53 18.04 38.24 3.37
C CYS A 53 17.88 39.65 2.78
N PHE A 54 16.74 39.92 2.14
CA PHE A 54 16.45 41.24 1.56
C PHE A 54 16.45 42.34 2.63
N SER A 55 15.67 42.16 3.72
CA SER A 55 15.59 43.13 4.82
C SER A 55 16.94 43.38 5.50
N LEU A 56 17.75 42.33 5.72
CA LEU A 56 19.06 42.49 6.36
C LEU A 56 20.07 43.17 5.44
N ILE A 57 20.05 42.85 4.14
CA ILE A 57 20.92 43.51 3.16
C ILE A 57 20.56 44.99 3.06
N ASP A 58 19.27 45.34 3.07
CA ASP A 58 18.85 46.73 3.02
C ASP A 58 19.26 47.50 4.28
N ALA A 59 19.01 46.94 5.47
CA ALA A 59 19.48 47.50 6.74
C ALA A 59 21.02 47.71 6.77
N ILE A 60 21.79 46.76 6.27
CA ILE A 60 23.26 46.87 6.16
C ILE A 60 23.65 47.98 5.16
N ARG A 61 22.99 48.06 4.00
CA ARG A 61 23.26 49.10 3.00
C ARG A 61 22.92 50.48 3.54
N ASN A 62 21.80 50.62 4.24
CA ASN A 62 21.40 51.88 4.86
C ASN A 62 22.45 52.32 5.88
N PHE A 63 22.88 51.42 6.77
CA PHE A 63 23.99 51.69 7.69
C PHE A 63 25.28 52.10 6.96
N GLN A 64 25.71 51.33 5.94
CA GLN A 64 26.94 51.63 5.21
C GLN A 64 26.90 52.99 4.52
N ARG A 65 25.76 53.36 3.94
CA ARG A 65 25.55 54.64 3.28
C ARG A 65 25.57 55.80 4.27
N THR A 66 25.02 55.59 5.47
CA THR A 66 24.76 56.66 6.43
C THR A 66 25.72 56.70 7.62
N ARG A 67 26.67 55.76 7.72
CA ARG A 67 27.66 55.67 8.82
C ARG A 67 28.50 56.92 9.05
N HIS A 68 28.60 57.80 8.04
CA HIS A 68 29.36 59.05 8.10
C HIS A 68 28.50 60.27 8.44
N VAL A 69 27.19 60.14 8.49
CA VAL A 69 26.25 61.23 8.75
C VAL A 69 26.41 61.73 10.19
N ARG A 70 26.42 63.05 10.34
CA ARG A 70 26.49 63.73 11.63
C ARG A 70 25.31 64.68 11.77
N ASN A 71 24.73 64.76 12.97
CA ASN A 71 23.68 65.68 13.31
C ASN A 71 24.28 66.97 13.93
N PRO A 72 24.06 68.16 13.34
CA PRO A 72 24.57 69.41 13.90
C PRO A 72 23.88 69.77 15.23
N TYR A 73 24.60 70.42 16.14
CA TYR A 73 24.00 70.98 17.36
C TYR A 73 23.13 72.20 17.02
N ALA A 74 22.04 72.39 17.77
CA ALA A 74 21.11 73.50 17.56
C ALA A 74 21.74 74.89 17.77
N ASP A 75 22.84 74.97 18.52
CA ASP A 75 23.60 76.19 18.81
C ASP A 75 24.74 76.47 17.79
N GLY A 76 24.91 75.59 16.79
CA GLY A 76 25.95 75.71 15.77
C GLY A 76 27.37 75.38 16.24
N SER A 77 27.55 74.88 17.47
CA SER A 77 28.86 74.62 18.08
C SER A 77 29.62 73.40 17.51
N GLY A 78 28.98 72.60 16.63
CA GLY A 78 29.58 71.39 16.06
C GLY A 78 28.53 70.38 15.58
N SER A 79 28.92 69.10 15.48
CA SER A 79 28.02 67.99 15.10
C SER A 79 28.37 66.69 15.82
N ILE A 80 27.35 65.91 16.18
CA ILE A 80 27.50 64.56 16.76
C ILE A 80 27.32 63.50 15.68
N PRO A 81 28.09 62.41 15.72
CA PRO A 81 27.86 61.29 14.81
C PRO A 81 26.49 60.66 15.11
N VAL A 82 25.72 60.35 14.07
CA VAL A 82 24.40 59.69 14.23
C VAL A 82 24.56 58.21 14.59
N TRP A 83 25.72 57.63 14.25
CA TRP A 83 26.12 56.27 14.57
C TRP A 83 27.29 56.25 15.59
N PRO A 84 27.48 55.15 16.34
CA PRO A 84 28.56 55.05 17.34
C PRO A 84 29.99 55.19 16.76
N GLU A 85 30.82 56.07 17.34
CA GLU A 85 32.23 56.27 16.92
C GLU A 85 33.28 55.52 17.74
N LYS A 86 33.11 55.39 19.07
CA LYS A 86 34.20 54.94 19.98
C LYS A 86 34.39 53.42 20.06
N GLU A 87 33.30 52.65 20.06
CA GLU A 87 33.36 51.17 20.10
C GLU A 87 32.92 50.50 18.79
N GLY A 88 32.38 51.28 17.85
CA GLY A 88 31.83 50.79 16.58
C GLY A 88 30.52 50.02 16.75
N LEU A 89 29.61 50.16 15.78
CA LEU A 89 28.39 49.36 15.73
C LEU A 89 28.74 47.89 15.41
N LYS A 90 28.31 46.96 16.26
CA LYS A 90 28.51 45.51 16.09
C LYS A 90 27.57 44.99 15.00
N LEU A 91 28.10 44.81 13.79
CA LEU A 91 27.36 44.19 12.67
C LEU A 91 27.42 42.65 12.68
N TYR A 92 28.32 42.04 13.46
CA TYR A 92 28.47 40.59 13.54
C TYR A 92 27.15 39.85 13.76
N PRO A 93 26.27 40.28 14.67
CA PRO A 93 24.94 39.68 14.84
C PRO A 93 24.14 39.67 13.53
N THR A 94 24.02 40.82 12.87
CA THR A 94 23.27 40.96 11.61
C THR A 94 23.84 40.03 10.54
N TYR A 95 25.16 39.88 10.48
CA TYR A 95 25.83 38.93 9.59
C TYR A 95 25.56 37.46 9.96
N VAL A 96 25.47 37.12 11.25
CA VAL A 96 25.10 35.76 11.71
C VAL A 96 23.67 35.43 11.30
N LEU A 97 22.72 36.36 11.46
CA LEU A 97 21.33 36.17 11.05
C LEU A 97 21.20 36.06 9.52
N LEU A 98 21.96 36.87 8.78
CA LEU A 98 22.03 36.79 7.32
C LEU A 98 22.63 35.44 6.86
N GLY A 99 23.74 35.02 7.47
CA GLY A 99 24.38 33.74 7.18
C GLY A 99 23.45 32.56 7.45
N ALA A 100 22.70 32.61 8.57
CA ALA A 100 21.71 31.60 8.89
C ALA A 100 20.58 31.53 7.85
N ALA A 101 20.05 32.68 7.43
CA ALA A 101 19.02 32.77 6.39
C ALA A 101 19.51 32.24 5.04
N VAL A 102 20.76 32.54 4.65
CA VAL A 102 21.36 32.04 3.41
C VAL A 102 21.52 30.52 3.44
N VAL A 103 22.05 29.97 4.54
CA VAL A 103 22.25 28.52 4.68
C VAL A 103 20.93 27.76 4.70
N ALA A 104 19.96 28.20 5.52
CA ALA A 104 18.64 27.59 5.59
C ALA A 104 17.85 27.71 4.27
N GLY A 105 17.98 28.85 3.60
CA GLY A 105 17.40 29.09 2.27
C GLY A 105 18.01 28.17 1.21
N ALA A 106 19.33 27.99 1.20
CA ALA A 106 20.02 27.09 0.28
C ALA A 106 19.58 25.63 0.48
N PHE A 107 19.49 25.16 1.73
CA PHE A 107 18.99 23.83 2.02
C PHE A 107 17.52 23.64 1.63
N SER A 108 16.67 24.64 1.91
CA SER A 108 15.25 24.61 1.50
C SER A 108 15.11 24.59 -0.02
N LEU A 109 15.94 25.33 -0.75
CA LEU A 109 15.99 25.31 -2.21
C LEU A 109 16.44 23.94 -2.73
N ILE A 110 17.50 23.37 -2.18
CA ILE A 110 17.98 22.03 -2.57
C ILE A 110 16.86 20.99 -2.39
N LEU A 111 16.17 20.98 -1.25
CA LEU A 111 15.07 20.05 -1.01
C LEU A 111 13.85 20.32 -1.90
N ALA A 112 13.51 21.59 -2.14
CA ALA A 112 12.41 21.96 -3.04
C ALA A 112 12.70 21.51 -4.47
N VAL A 113 13.90 21.79 -4.99
CA VAL A 113 14.33 21.36 -6.34
C VAL A 113 14.41 19.84 -6.41
N ALA A 114 14.98 19.20 -5.40
CA ALA A 114 15.03 17.74 -5.31
C ALA A 114 13.63 17.13 -5.35
N SER A 115 12.63 17.77 -4.74
CA SER A 115 11.22 17.32 -4.77
C SER A 115 10.62 17.28 -6.18
N PHE A 116 11.20 17.99 -7.16
CA PHE A 116 10.81 17.92 -8.58
C PHE A 116 11.60 16.88 -9.39
N THR A 117 12.69 16.31 -8.83
CA THR A 117 13.48 15.26 -9.49
C THR A 117 12.86 13.88 -9.26
N LYS A 118 12.78 13.05 -10.31
CA LYS A 118 12.21 11.69 -10.23
C LYS A 118 12.92 10.76 -9.25
N ALA A 119 14.22 10.95 -9.01
CA ALA A 119 15.01 10.15 -8.08
C ALA A 119 14.62 10.39 -6.61
N VAL A 120 14.10 11.57 -6.28
CA VAL A 120 13.72 11.99 -4.92
C VAL A 120 12.20 12.07 -4.73
N ARG A 121 11.41 12.09 -5.82
CA ARG A 121 9.94 11.91 -5.76
C ARG A 121 9.50 10.56 -5.19
N ARG A 122 10.29 9.52 -5.42
CA ARG A 122 10.11 8.25 -4.73
C ARG A 122 10.43 8.49 -3.25
N MET A 123 9.46 8.22 -2.36
CA MET A 123 9.62 8.08 -0.90
C MET A 123 10.61 6.95 -0.58
N THR A 124 11.83 7.07 -1.08
CA THR A 124 12.95 6.23 -0.73
C THR A 124 13.40 6.63 0.65
N LYS A 125 13.94 5.66 1.38
CA LYS A 125 14.63 5.86 2.66
C LYS A 125 15.59 7.08 2.61
N LEU A 126 16.18 7.35 1.45
CA LEU A 126 17.10 8.47 1.20
C LEU A 126 16.44 9.85 1.27
N GLY A 127 15.32 10.08 0.56
CA GLY A 127 14.64 11.39 0.58
C GLY A 127 14.11 11.79 1.96
N ASN A 128 13.65 10.79 2.72
CA ASN A 128 13.23 10.97 4.11
C ASN A 128 14.42 11.30 5.02
N ILE A 129 15.54 10.58 4.92
CA ILE A 129 16.77 10.87 5.69
C ILE A 129 17.27 12.28 5.40
N SER A 130 17.34 12.70 4.14
CA SER A 130 17.78 14.06 3.76
C SER A 130 16.88 15.14 4.37
N THR A 131 15.56 14.91 4.39
CA THR A 131 14.59 15.84 4.97
C THR A 131 14.80 16.00 6.48
N ILE A 132 15.02 14.90 7.21
CA ILE A 132 15.27 14.92 8.66
C ILE A 132 16.57 15.67 8.97
N ILE A 133 17.66 15.32 8.29
CA ILE A 133 18.98 15.93 8.53
C ILE A 133 18.90 17.44 8.31
N VAL A 134 18.36 17.85 7.17
CA VAL A 134 18.25 19.27 6.82
C VAL A 134 17.34 20.02 7.79
N SER A 135 16.15 19.49 8.10
CA SER A 135 15.26 20.16 9.06
C SER A 135 15.84 20.25 10.46
N SER A 136 16.52 19.22 10.93
CA SER A 136 17.17 19.24 12.25
C SER A 136 18.31 20.26 12.30
N VAL A 137 19.13 20.34 11.24
CA VAL A 137 20.19 21.34 11.12
C VAL A 137 19.61 22.75 11.05
N CYS A 138 18.58 22.98 10.23
CA CYS A 138 17.93 24.30 10.12
C CYS A 138 17.23 24.70 11.42
N LEU A 139 16.56 23.76 12.09
CA LEU A 139 15.93 24.00 13.40
C LEU A 139 16.98 24.38 14.44
N ALA A 140 18.08 23.62 14.55
CA ALA A 140 19.17 23.93 15.47
C ALA A 140 19.80 25.30 15.18
N LEU A 141 19.99 25.62 13.90
CA LEU A 141 20.49 26.92 13.47
C LEU A 141 19.55 28.06 13.88
N TRP A 142 18.26 27.96 13.59
CA TRP A 142 17.28 28.99 13.96
C TRP A 142 17.08 29.12 15.46
N ILE A 143 17.14 28.01 16.22
CA ILE A 143 17.13 28.04 17.69
C ILE A 143 18.39 28.75 18.20
N ALA A 144 19.58 28.40 17.70
CA ALA A 144 20.83 29.02 18.13
C ALA A 144 20.85 30.53 17.87
N VAL A 145 20.39 30.93 16.69
CA VAL A 145 20.22 32.35 16.34
C VAL A 145 19.17 33.01 17.24
N THR A 146 18.01 32.38 17.44
CA THR A 146 16.96 32.93 18.31
C THR A 146 17.43 33.07 19.76
N VAL A 147 18.19 32.12 20.30
CA VAL A 147 18.74 32.19 21.66
C VAL A 147 19.82 33.27 21.76
N TYR A 148 20.67 33.39 20.74
CA TYR A 148 21.70 34.44 20.66
C TYR A 148 21.08 35.84 20.69
N TYR A 149 19.95 36.04 20.02
CA TYR A 149 19.24 37.32 19.94
C TYR A 149 18.15 37.52 21.02
N GLY A 150 17.55 36.44 21.53
CA GLY A 150 16.43 36.46 22.46
C GLY A 150 16.81 36.80 23.90
N THR A 151 18.10 36.96 24.17
CA THR A 151 18.63 37.48 25.44
C THR A 151 18.79 39.00 25.42
N TRP A 152 18.50 39.68 24.30
CA TRP A 152 18.68 41.12 24.18
C TRP A 152 17.41 41.89 24.52
N ASP A 153 17.53 42.73 25.54
CA ASP A 153 16.54 43.76 25.81
C ASP A 153 16.66 44.87 24.76
N THR A 154 15.64 45.05 23.92
CA THR A 154 15.59 46.15 22.93
C THR A 154 15.38 47.54 23.57
N SER A 155 15.19 47.60 24.89
CA SER A 155 15.12 48.85 25.65
C SER A 155 16.49 49.38 26.11
N GLU A 156 17.55 48.58 25.99
CA GLU A 156 18.94 48.97 26.27
C GLU A 156 19.83 48.82 25.03
N THR A 157 20.82 49.71 24.84
CA THR A 157 21.69 49.67 23.67
C THR A 157 22.76 48.59 23.80
N ASN A 158 22.64 47.51 23.03
CA ASN A 158 23.65 46.44 22.92
C ASN A 158 24.74 46.74 21.86
N TRP A 159 24.71 47.95 21.30
CA TRP A 159 25.61 48.47 20.27
C TRP A 159 25.58 47.67 18.96
N ASP A 160 24.49 46.97 18.67
CA ASP A 160 24.24 46.29 17.40
C ASP A 160 23.17 47.03 16.57
N LEU A 161 23.01 46.65 15.30
CA LEU A 161 22.12 47.34 14.37
C LEU A 161 20.64 47.28 14.79
N LEU A 162 20.18 46.18 15.39
CA LEU A 162 18.78 46.04 15.82
C LEU A 162 18.52 46.88 17.06
N SER A 163 19.33 46.75 18.12
CA SER A 163 19.12 47.52 19.36
C SER A 163 19.30 49.02 19.11
N TRP A 164 20.34 49.43 18.39
CA TRP A 164 20.60 50.86 18.13
C TRP A 164 19.47 51.54 17.38
N THR A 165 19.04 50.95 16.25
CA THR A 165 17.97 51.53 15.42
C THR A 165 16.63 51.54 16.16
N CYS A 166 16.35 50.52 16.97
CA CYS A 166 15.11 50.47 17.74
C CYS A 166 15.07 51.39 18.97
N THR A 167 16.18 51.57 19.68
CA THR A 167 16.27 52.55 20.78
C THR A 167 16.19 53.98 20.24
N HIS A 168 16.68 54.23 19.02
CA HIS A 168 16.68 55.56 18.39
C HIS A 168 15.53 55.79 17.39
N ARG A 169 14.53 54.90 17.34
CA ARG A 169 13.42 54.94 16.37
C ARG A 169 12.55 56.21 16.40
N SER A 170 12.63 56.99 17.48
CA SER A 170 11.88 58.24 17.65
C SER A 170 12.64 59.47 17.15
N TYR A 171 13.91 59.32 16.79
CA TYR A 171 14.73 60.39 16.25
C TYR A 171 14.66 60.37 14.72
N ASP A 172 14.33 61.52 14.14
CA ASP A 172 14.29 61.74 12.70
C ASP A 172 15.52 62.55 12.30
N TYR A 173 16.46 61.90 11.61
CA TYR A 173 17.67 62.55 11.11
C TYR A 173 17.57 62.68 9.60
N LYS A 174 18.09 63.79 9.08
CA LYS A 174 18.16 64.00 7.64
C LYS A 174 18.93 62.83 7.00
N ASP A 175 18.29 62.18 6.04
CA ASP A 175 18.80 61.03 5.28
C ASP A 175 18.87 59.68 6.06
N ILE A 176 18.30 59.56 7.27
CA ILE A 176 18.24 58.31 8.05
C ILE A 176 16.86 58.11 8.69
N ASP A 177 16.14 57.07 8.27
CA ASP A 177 14.93 56.59 8.96
C ASP A 177 15.26 55.37 9.85
N PHE A 178 15.47 55.63 11.15
CA PHE A 178 15.72 54.57 12.12
C PHE A 178 14.49 53.69 12.39
N ARG A 179 13.28 54.21 12.16
CA ARG A 179 12.04 53.47 12.35
C ARG A 179 11.87 52.40 11.28
N GLU A 180 12.22 52.72 10.04
CA GLU A 180 12.25 51.77 8.93
C GLU A 180 13.24 50.63 9.21
N THR A 181 14.51 50.95 9.48
CA THR A 181 15.54 49.93 9.75
C THR A 181 15.23 49.10 11.01
N CYS A 182 14.66 49.69 12.06
CA CYS A 182 14.18 48.93 13.22
C CYS A 182 13.06 47.94 12.83
N THR A 183 12.13 48.35 11.96
CA THR A 183 11.06 47.48 11.46
C THR A 183 11.62 46.30 10.68
N GLU A 184 12.59 46.54 9.80
CA GLU A 184 13.26 45.50 9.01
C GLU A 184 14.01 44.49 9.88
N MET A 185 14.78 44.99 10.85
CA MET A 185 15.55 44.15 11.76
C MET A 185 14.64 43.32 12.68
N ARG A 186 13.53 43.91 13.17
CA ARG A 186 12.52 43.19 13.95
C ARG A 186 11.79 42.15 13.12
N PHE A 187 11.44 42.48 11.88
CA PHE A 187 10.87 41.52 10.95
C PHE A 187 11.81 40.34 10.74
N ALA A 188 13.09 40.59 10.44
CA ALA A 188 14.08 39.55 10.21
C ALA A 188 14.23 38.61 11.41
N PHE A 189 14.25 39.16 12.63
CA PHE A 189 14.31 38.37 13.86
C PHE A 189 13.05 37.49 14.04
N TRP A 190 11.85 38.09 14.01
CA TRP A 190 10.60 37.35 14.22
C TRP A 190 10.29 36.35 13.10
N ALA A 191 10.67 36.67 11.86
CA ALA A 191 10.62 35.74 10.75
C ALA A 191 11.56 34.54 10.97
N GLY A 192 12.75 34.75 11.55
CA GLY A 192 13.65 33.68 11.98
C GLY A 192 13.05 32.77 13.07
N VAL A 193 12.35 33.36 14.05
CA VAL A 193 11.59 32.59 15.06
C VAL A 193 10.47 31.77 14.40
N GLY A 194 9.75 32.37 13.44
CA GLY A 194 8.74 31.68 12.64
C GLY A 194 9.31 30.50 11.85
N LEU A 195 10.51 30.65 11.29
CA LEU A 195 11.22 29.58 10.59
C LEU A 195 11.62 28.42 11.52
N ALA A 196 12.02 28.69 12.77
CA ALA A 196 12.22 27.64 13.77
C ALA A 196 10.92 26.83 14.00
N GLY A 197 9.79 27.53 14.14
CA GLY A 197 8.48 26.89 14.27
C GLY A 197 8.11 26.05 13.04
N LEU A 198 8.37 26.54 11.83
CA LEU A 198 8.13 25.81 10.59
C LEU A 198 9.00 24.55 10.47
N GLU A 199 10.27 24.61 10.84
CA GLU A 199 11.14 23.42 10.84
C GLU A 199 10.72 22.40 11.90
N ALA A 200 10.24 22.83 13.06
CA ALA A 200 9.66 21.94 14.07
C ALA A 200 8.39 21.25 13.56
N ILE A 201 7.50 21.97 12.87
CA ILE A 201 6.31 21.39 12.22
C ILE A 201 6.71 20.39 11.13
N ASN A 202 7.72 20.70 10.30
CA ASN A 202 8.23 19.75 9.30
C ASN A 202 8.71 18.44 9.93
N LEU A 203 9.43 18.50 11.06
CA LEU A 203 9.87 17.32 11.80
C LEU A 203 8.70 16.58 12.44
N ALA A 204 7.71 17.28 12.99
CA ALA A 204 6.52 16.66 13.58
C ALA A 204 5.67 15.91 12.55
N VAL A 205 5.47 16.49 11.36
CA VAL A 205 4.80 15.83 10.22
C VAL A 205 5.56 14.59 9.76
N PHE A 206 6.89 14.61 9.84
CA PHE A 206 7.69 13.42 9.56
C PHE A 206 7.57 12.35 10.65
N ILE A 207 7.68 12.73 11.92
CA ILE A 207 7.60 11.79 13.05
C ILE A 207 6.24 11.09 13.08
N THR A 208 5.16 11.84 12.86
CA THR A 208 3.81 11.28 12.78
C THR A 208 3.66 10.32 11.61
N ASP A 209 4.09 10.70 10.40
CA ASP A 209 4.13 9.83 9.22
C ASP A 209 4.95 8.55 9.49
N PHE A 210 6.17 8.68 10.03
CA PHE A 210 7.05 7.56 10.37
C PHE A 210 6.45 6.61 11.42
N LEU A 211 5.84 7.16 12.49
CA LEU A 211 5.20 6.36 13.53
C LEU A 211 3.93 5.67 13.00
N THR A 212 3.18 6.30 12.10
CA THR A 212 2.00 5.67 11.48
C THR A 212 2.38 4.58 10.45
N MET A 213 3.55 4.67 9.82
CA MET A 213 4.01 3.73 8.80
C MET A 213 4.58 2.41 9.34
N ASN A 214 4.73 2.26 10.66
CA ASN A 214 5.43 1.11 11.25
C ASN A 214 4.62 0.50 12.42
N LYS A 215 3.30 0.42 12.25
CA LYS A 215 2.41 -0.29 13.18
C LYS A 215 2.62 -1.79 13.04
N THR A 216 2.97 -2.45 14.14
CA THR A 216 3.08 -3.91 14.23
C THR A 216 1.92 -4.44 15.06
N ALA A 217 1.28 -5.50 14.60
CA ALA A 217 0.23 -6.18 15.35
C ALA A 217 0.85 -6.98 16.52
N THR A 218 0.71 -6.46 17.76
CA THR A 218 1.30 -7.06 18.96
C THR A 218 0.27 -7.48 20.01
N THR A 219 -0.98 -7.02 19.91
CA THR A 219 -2.01 -7.22 20.93
C THR A 219 -3.30 -7.65 20.26
N ILE A 220 -3.89 -8.75 20.73
CA ILE A 220 -5.18 -9.26 20.25
C ILE A 220 -6.31 -8.48 20.93
N PRO A 221 -7.35 -7.99 20.20
CA PRO A 221 -7.53 -8.13 18.75
C PRO A 221 -6.56 -7.24 17.95
N TRP A 222 -6.04 -7.77 16.85
CA TRP A 222 -5.10 -7.06 15.98
C TRP A 222 -5.78 -5.88 15.25
N ASP A 223 -5.08 -4.74 15.16
CA ASP A 223 -5.50 -3.60 14.30
C ASP A 223 -5.29 -4.00 12.81
N PRO A 224 -6.35 -4.08 11.99
CA PRO A 224 -6.22 -4.45 10.59
C PRO A 224 -5.37 -3.48 9.77
N ASP A 225 -5.27 -2.21 10.17
CA ASP A 225 -4.43 -1.20 9.50
C ASP A 225 -2.94 -1.30 9.89
N CYS A 226 -2.54 -2.31 10.68
CA CYS A 226 -1.13 -2.60 10.92
C CYS A 226 -0.37 -2.83 9.60
N THR A 227 0.87 -2.36 9.56
CA THR A 227 1.78 -2.49 8.42
C THR A 227 2.70 -3.70 8.53
N LYS A 228 2.70 -4.35 9.69
CA LYS A 228 3.48 -5.54 10.03
C LYS A 228 2.65 -6.46 10.90
N PHE A 229 2.74 -7.74 10.62
CA PHE A 229 2.08 -8.79 11.39
C PHE A 229 3.08 -9.93 11.65
N PRO A 230 2.89 -10.74 12.71
CA PRO A 230 3.78 -11.86 13.02
C PRO A 230 3.89 -12.87 11.86
N THR A 231 5.07 -13.44 11.65
CA THR A 231 5.15 -14.59 10.73
C THR A 231 4.42 -15.81 11.30
N ARG A 232 4.19 -16.86 10.49
CA ARG A 232 3.56 -18.11 10.95
C ARG A 232 4.26 -18.68 12.18
N LYS A 233 5.59 -18.57 12.21
CA LYS A 233 6.46 -19.05 13.31
C LYS A 233 6.40 -18.17 14.56
N GLU A 234 5.91 -16.94 14.42
CA GLU A 234 5.78 -15.95 15.48
C GLU A 234 4.31 -15.77 15.91
N LEU A 235 3.40 -16.61 15.41
CA LEU A 235 2.00 -16.59 15.82
C LEU A 235 1.90 -16.78 17.35
N PRO A 236 1.08 -15.97 18.04
CA PRO A 236 0.87 -16.14 19.47
C PRO A 236 0.10 -17.42 19.77
N ASP A 237 0.37 -18.04 20.91
CA ASP A 237 -0.47 -19.12 21.44
C ASP A 237 -1.81 -18.53 21.90
N ILE A 238 -2.91 -18.92 21.26
CA ILE A 238 -4.26 -18.46 21.58
C ILE A 238 -4.96 -19.53 22.43
N PRO A 239 -5.37 -19.24 23.68
CA PRO A 239 -6.03 -20.20 24.54
C PRO A 239 -7.28 -20.83 23.89
N GLY A 240 -7.31 -22.16 23.81
CA GLY A 240 -8.42 -22.92 23.23
C GLY A 240 -8.41 -23.03 21.70
N ALA A 241 -7.50 -22.33 21.01
CA ALA A 241 -7.30 -22.50 19.58
C ALA A 241 -6.36 -23.69 19.28
N PRO A 242 -6.49 -24.35 18.12
CA PRO A 242 -5.46 -25.26 17.64
C PRO A 242 -4.12 -24.55 17.48
N LYS A 243 -3.03 -25.31 17.50
CA LYS A 243 -1.69 -24.79 17.23
C LYS A 243 -1.68 -24.11 15.85
N GLU A 244 -0.97 -22.98 15.73
CA GLU A 244 -0.82 -22.21 14.47
C GLU A 244 -2.11 -21.53 13.97
N ALA A 245 -3.17 -21.48 14.80
CA ALA A 245 -4.34 -20.67 14.52
C ALA A 245 -4.04 -19.16 14.62
N ALA A 246 -4.60 -18.38 13.70
CA ALA A 246 -4.48 -16.92 13.66
C ALA A 246 -5.81 -16.23 14.00
N TRP A 247 -6.53 -16.73 15.02
CA TRP A 247 -7.83 -16.23 15.50
C TRP A 247 -7.68 -14.91 16.29
N THR A 248 -7.26 -13.87 15.57
CA THR A 248 -6.65 -12.67 16.16
C THR A 248 -7.50 -11.41 16.00
N TRP A 249 -8.62 -11.48 15.30
CA TRP A 249 -9.49 -10.33 14.99
C TRP A 249 -10.57 -10.08 16.05
N GLY A 250 -10.67 -10.97 17.05
CA GLY A 250 -11.66 -10.89 18.13
C GLY A 250 -12.53 -12.14 18.22
N PRO A 251 -13.20 -12.37 19.36
CA PRO A 251 -13.96 -13.60 19.62
C PRO A 251 -15.23 -13.74 18.76
N ASP A 252 -15.76 -12.62 18.25
CA ASP A 252 -16.96 -12.57 17.41
C ASP A 252 -16.64 -12.25 15.94
N ASP A 253 -15.39 -12.44 15.53
CA ASP A 253 -14.99 -12.29 14.13
C ASP A 253 -15.41 -13.51 13.29
N TYR A 254 -16.06 -13.25 12.17
CA TYR A 254 -16.52 -14.25 11.20
C TYR A 254 -16.09 -13.95 9.76
N ILE A 255 -15.23 -12.93 9.57
CA ILE A 255 -14.73 -12.52 8.25
C ILE A 255 -13.22 -12.74 8.08
N GLY A 256 -12.49 -13.02 9.17
CA GLY A 256 -11.11 -13.49 9.12
C GLY A 256 -10.18 -12.52 8.39
N ARG A 257 -9.41 -13.00 7.41
CA ARG A 257 -8.48 -12.17 6.63
C ARG A 257 -9.17 -11.16 5.71
N LEU A 258 -10.50 -11.19 5.54
CA LEU A 258 -11.22 -10.08 4.90
C LEU A 258 -11.10 -8.78 5.71
N ASN A 259 -10.84 -8.84 7.03
CA ASN A 259 -10.49 -7.67 7.84
C ASN A 259 -9.29 -6.90 7.25
N LEU A 260 -8.39 -7.57 6.51
CA LEU A 260 -7.25 -6.92 5.85
C LEU A 260 -7.65 -6.06 4.66
N LEU A 261 -8.88 -6.17 4.14
CA LEU A 261 -9.42 -5.31 3.08
C LEU A 261 -9.90 -3.97 3.68
N THR A 262 -9.01 -3.26 4.36
CA THR A 262 -9.34 -1.98 5.01
C THR A 262 -9.64 -0.90 3.98
N PRO A 263 -10.44 0.14 4.32
CA PRO A 263 -10.76 1.23 3.40
C PRO A 263 -9.52 1.84 2.74
N THR A 264 -8.42 1.96 3.49
CA THR A 264 -7.11 2.42 3.00
C THR A 264 -6.58 1.52 1.88
N ARG A 265 -6.51 0.20 2.11
CA ARG A 265 -5.99 -0.74 1.12
C ARG A 265 -6.89 -0.90 -0.09
N VAL A 266 -8.22 -0.89 0.10
CA VAL A 266 -9.18 -0.92 -1.02
C VAL A 266 -9.06 0.34 -1.89
N ALA A 267 -8.98 1.52 -1.26
CA ALA A 267 -8.75 2.77 -1.98
C ALA A 267 -7.39 2.75 -2.71
N ALA A 268 -6.35 2.18 -2.10
CA ALA A 268 -5.05 2.00 -2.75
C ALA A 268 -5.13 1.07 -3.97
N ALA A 269 -5.89 -0.02 -3.87
CA ALA A 269 -6.09 -0.99 -4.94
C ALA A 269 -6.82 -0.42 -6.15
N SER A 270 -7.69 0.60 -5.97
CA SER A 270 -8.36 1.30 -7.09
C SER A 270 -7.38 1.86 -8.13
N LYS A 271 -6.11 2.08 -7.74
CA LYS A 271 -5.04 2.51 -8.63
C LYS A 271 -4.66 1.44 -9.65
N GLU A 272 -5.06 0.18 -9.46
CA GLU A 272 -4.85 -0.83 -10.48
C GLU A 272 -5.82 -0.67 -11.66
N ILE A 273 -6.92 0.09 -11.50
CA ILE A 273 -7.84 0.46 -12.57
C ILE A 273 -7.23 1.59 -13.40
N ARG A 274 -6.68 1.25 -14.57
CA ARG A 274 -6.01 2.17 -15.51
C ARG A 274 -6.71 2.22 -16.86
N SER A 275 -7.12 1.07 -17.37
CA SER A 275 -7.79 0.92 -18.67
C SER A 275 -9.32 0.85 -18.55
N GLY A 276 -9.85 0.46 -17.39
CA GLY A 276 -11.26 0.18 -17.19
C GLY A 276 -11.72 -1.15 -17.82
N GLU A 277 -10.79 -1.99 -18.30
CA GLU A 277 -11.14 -3.29 -18.86
C GLU A 277 -11.57 -4.25 -17.74
N ILE A 278 -12.72 -4.88 -17.95
CA ILE A 278 -13.42 -5.71 -16.99
C ILE A 278 -13.34 -7.17 -17.45
N VAL A 279 -12.84 -8.03 -16.57
CA VAL A 279 -12.65 -9.46 -16.81
C VAL A 279 -13.37 -10.26 -15.72
N PRO A 280 -14.57 -10.79 -16.00
CA PRO A 280 -15.22 -11.76 -15.12
C PRO A 280 -14.37 -13.03 -15.02
N VAL A 281 -14.38 -13.67 -13.84
CA VAL A 281 -13.60 -14.89 -13.56
C VAL A 281 -14.49 -16.07 -13.14
N ASN A 282 -15.75 -16.05 -13.56
CA ASN A 282 -16.73 -17.08 -13.22
C ASN A 282 -16.93 -18.03 -14.40
N LEU A 283 -16.96 -19.31 -14.11
CA LEU A 283 -17.46 -20.32 -15.04
C LEU A 283 -18.97 -20.13 -15.24
N PRO A 284 -19.50 -20.56 -16.40
CA PRO A 284 -20.93 -20.83 -16.54
C PRO A 284 -21.40 -21.79 -15.45
N LEU A 285 -22.62 -21.61 -14.91
CA LEU A 285 -23.13 -22.41 -13.78
C LEU A 285 -23.28 -23.91 -14.10
N ASN A 286 -23.40 -24.27 -15.37
CA ASN A 286 -23.42 -25.65 -15.85
C ASN A 286 -22.02 -26.23 -16.12
N VAL A 287 -20.97 -25.55 -15.69
CA VAL A 287 -19.57 -25.98 -15.81
C VAL A 287 -18.93 -26.07 -14.42
N PRO A 288 -18.30 -27.21 -14.08
CA PRO A 288 -18.25 -28.47 -14.83
C PRO A 288 -19.63 -29.11 -15.05
N ASN A 289 -19.77 -29.84 -16.16
CA ASN A 289 -20.98 -30.59 -16.48
C ASN A 289 -21.25 -31.72 -15.46
N GLN A 290 -20.18 -32.44 -15.09
CA GLN A 290 -20.16 -33.38 -13.98
C GLN A 290 -19.19 -32.84 -12.93
N PRO A 291 -19.70 -32.34 -11.79
CA PRO A 291 -18.85 -31.92 -10.68
C PRO A 291 -18.06 -33.07 -10.06
N ALA A 292 -16.85 -32.75 -9.58
CA ALA A 292 -16.00 -33.68 -8.85
C ALA A 292 -16.50 -33.92 -7.41
N PHE A 293 -15.87 -34.86 -6.70
CA PHE A 293 -16.12 -35.14 -5.28
C PHE A 293 -17.57 -35.55 -4.95
N GLY A 294 -18.28 -36.13 -5.91
CA GLY A 294 -19.66 -36.59 -5.74
C GLY A 294 -20.68 -35.45 -5.56
N ARG A 295 -20.32 -34.22 -5.94
CA ARG A 295 -21.20 -33.04 -5.84
C ARG A 295 -22.29 -33.07 -6.91
N GLU A 296 -23.43 -32.44 -6.61
CA GLU A 296 -24.62 -32.44 -7.43
C GLU A 296 -24.46 -31.63 -8.72
N VAL A 297 -24.87 -32.21 -9.85
CA VAL A 297 -24.95 -31.52 -11.15
C VAL A 297 -25.94 -30.36 -11.07
N PHE A 298 -25.56 -29.20 -11.62
CA PHE A 298 -26.41 -28.02 -11.74
C PHE A 298 -27.66 -28.31 -12.58
N LYS A 299 -28.83 -27.93 -12.08
CA LYS A 299 -30.10 -28.00 -12.81
C LYS A 299 -30.73 -26.61 -12.89
N HIS A 300 -31.15 -26.25 -14.09
CA HIS A 300 -31.82 -24.99 -14.40
C HIS A 300 -33.17 -25.27 -15.06
N GLU A 301 -34.21 -24.67 -14.51
CA GLU A 301 -35.58 -24.75 -15.04
C GLU A 301 -36.11 -23.33 -15.29
N ILE A 302 -36.64 -23.08 -16.49
CA ILE A 302 -37.34 -21.82 -16.81
C ILE A 302 -38.80 -21.95 -16.38
N LYS A 303 -39.23 -21.08 -15.47
CA LYS A 303 -40.60 -20.99 -14.98
C LYS A 303 -41.37 -19.94 -15.77
N THR A 304 -42.36 -20.38 -16.54
CA THR A 304 -43.25 -19.45 -17.26
C THR A 304 -44.25 -18.83 -16.30
N LEU A 305 -44.21 -17.50 -16.14
CA LEU A 305 -45.22 -16.74 -15.39
C LEU A 305 -46.40 -16.35 -16.29
N ALA A 306 -46.08 -15.91 -17.51
CA ALA A 306 -47.03 -15.60 -18.57
C ALA A 306 -46.37 -15.86 -19.93
N GLU A 307 -46.93 -16.78 -20.71
CA GLU A 307 -46.37 -17.21 -21.99
C GLU A 307 -46.19 -16.03 -22.96
N GLY A 308 -44.97 -15.89 -23.50
CA GLY A 308 -44.59 -14.79 -24.40
C GLY A 308 -44.40 -13.44 -23.72
N ILE A 309 -44.56 -13.34 -22.39
CA ILE A 309 -44.56 -12.07 -21.65
C ILE A 309 -43.54 -12.06 -20.52
N ALA A 310 -43.54 -13.08 -19.64
CA ALA A 310 -42.75 -13.10 -18.42
C ALA A 310 -42.30 -14.52 -18.03
N TYR A 311 -41.03 -14.64 -17.67
CA TYR A 311 -40.36 -15.87 -17.29
C TYR A 311 -39.42 -15.61 -16.11
N ASP A 312 -39.43 -16.53 -15.15
CA ASP A 312 -38.44 -16.65 -14.07
C ASP A 312 -37.59 -17.91 -14.29
N ASP A 313 -36.61 -18.15 -13.43
CA ASP A 313 -35.84 -19.39 -13.38
C ASP A 313 -35.74 -19.99 -11.96
N LEU A 314 -35.43 -21.28 -11.91
CA LEU A 314 -35.14 -22.04 -10.70
C LEU A 314 -33.78 -22.73 -10.85
N TYR A 315 -32.93 -22.56 -9.84
CA TYR A 315 -31.64 -23.24 -9.74
C TYR A 315 -31.68 -24.29 -8.63
N HIS A 316 -31.32 -25.52 -8.96
CA HIS A 316 -31.03 -26.57 -7.99
C HIS A 316 -29.55 -26.95 -8.11
N MET A 317 -28.79 -26.67 -7.06
CA MET A 317 -27.34 -26.77 -7.12
C MET A 317 -26.70 -26.94 -5.75
N ASN A 318 -25.52 -27.54 -5.75
CA ASN A 318 -24.59 -27.48 -4.64
C ASN A 318 -23.60 -26.34 -4.90
N THR A 319 -23.46 -25.41 -3.94
CA THR A 319 -22.65 -24.20 -4.09
C THR A 319 -21.15 -24.46 -4.18
N GLN A 320 -20.72 -25.72 -4.06
CA GLN A 320 -19.36 -26.19 -4.30
C GLN A 320 -19.16 -26.88 -5.67
N SER A 321 -20.12 -26.79 -6.59
CA SER A 321 -20.07 -27.56 -7.85
C SER A 321 -19.37 -26.88 -9.02
N GLY A 322 -18.95 -25.62 -8.88
CA GLY A 322 -18.31 -24.82 -9.94
C GLY A 322 -17.52 -23.67 -9.34
N THR A 323 -17.41 -22.51 -9.99
CA THR A 323 -16.67 -21.37 -9.42
C THR A 323 -17.22 -20.96 -8.05
N GLN A 324 -16.42 -21.12 -6.99
CA GLN A 324 -16.88 -20.95 -5.61
C GLN A 324 -15.88 -20.24 -4.71
N TRP A 325 -16.41 -19.61 -3.66
CA TRP A 325 -15.74 -19.33 -2.41
C TRP A 325 -16.14 -20.38 -1.38
N ASP A 326 -15.17 -21.02 -0.76
CA ASP A 326 -15.35 -21.82 0.44
C ASP A 326 -15.38 -20.92 1.67
N GLY A 327 -16.53 -20.89 2.34
CA GLY A 327 -16.67 -20.18 3.61
C GLY A 327 -16.09 -20.96 4.77
N PHE A 328 -15.95 -20.31 5.93
CA PHE A 328 -15.32 -20.93 7.10
C PHE A 328 -16.11 -22.07 7.75
N ARG A 329 -17.30 -22.40 7.23
CA ARG A 329 -18.08 -23.60 7.59
C ARG A 329 -17.76 -24.81 6.71
N HIS A 330 -16.95 -24.65 5.67
CA HIS A 330 -16.71 -25.68 4.66
C HIS A 330 -15.79 -26.80 5.16
N PHE A 331 -14.63 -26.43 5.71
CA PHE A 331 -13.60 -27.39 6.13
C PHE A 331 -13.12 -27.06 7.56
N ALA A 332 -13.16 -28.05 8.45
CA ALA A 332 -12.69 -27.92 9.81
C ALA A 332 -11.23 -28.36 9.93
N HIS A 333 -10.51 -27.85 10.93
CA HIS A 333 -9.28 -28.48 11.39
C HIS A 333 -9.60 -29.88 11.92
N ILE A 334 -9.10 -30.90 11.24
CA ILE A 334 -9.51 -32.30 11.38
C ILE A 334 -9.26 -32.81 12.82
N PRO A 335 -8.07 -32.62 13.43
CA PRO A 335 -7.80 -33.14 14.76
C PRO A 335 -8.75 -32.62 15.86
N THR A 336 -9.16 -31.35 15.78
CA THR A 336 -9.97 -30.70 16.83
C THR A 336 -11.44 -30.56 16.46
N ARG A 337 -11.81 -30.86 15.21
CA ARG A 337 -13.13 -30.63 14.62
C ARG A 337 -13.62 -29.20 14.89
N SER A 338 -12.70 -28.25 14.83
CA SER A 338 -12.96 -26.82 14.98
C SER A 338 -12.91 -26.17 13.61
N PHE A 339 -13.92 -25.36 13.30
CA PHE A 339 -13.87 -24.38 12.23
C PHE A 339 -13.22 -23.09 12.74
N TYR A 340 -13.17 -22.06 11.89
CA TYR A 340 -12.62 -20.76 12.24
C TYR A 340 -13.23 -20.20 13.53
N ASN A 341 -12.35 -19.58 14.34
CA ASN A 341 -12.68 -18.90 15.59
C ASN A 341 -13.49 -19.75 16.58
N GLY A 342 -13.16 -21.05 16.67
CA GLY A 342 -13.75 -21.99 17.63
C GLY A 342 -15.14 -22.51 17.26
N THR A 343 -15.65 -22.18 16.08
CA THR A 343 -16.95 -22.66 15.59
C THR A 343 -16.98 -24.19 15.50
N LYS A 344 -18.10 -24.81 15.86
CA LYS A 344 -18.30 -26.27 15.90
C LYS A 344 -19.42 -26.70 14.97
N GLY A 345 -19.48 -28.00 14.66
CA GLY A 345 -20.56 -28.57 13.84
C GLY A 345 -21.97 -28.31 14.40
N SER A 346 -22.11 -28.23 15.73
CA SER A 346 -23.37 -27.88 16.40
C SER A 346 -23.79 -26.42 16.20
N ASP A 347 -22.88 -25.53 15.82
CA ASP A 347 -23.20 -24.15 15.43
C ASP A 347 -23.74 -24.06 13.99
N ILE A 348 -23.54 -25.12 13.19
CA ILE A 348 -23.92 -25.16 11.76
C ILE A 348 -25.26 -25.88 11.57
N THR A 349 -25.46 -26.99 12.27
CA THR A 349 -26.67 -27.83 12.16
C THR A 349 -27.17 -28.27 13.54
N GLY A 350 -28.44 -28.68 13.60
CA GLY A 350 -29.07 -29.11 14.85
C GLY A 350 -29.72 -27.96 15.64
N PRO A 351 -30.20 -28.23 16.87
CA PRO A 351 -31.03 -27.29 17.62
C PRO A 351 -30.29 -26.03 18.12
N ALA A 352 -28.96 -26.05 18.13
CA ALA A 352 -28.11 -24.91 18.51
C ALA A 352 -27.49 -24.18 17.31
N ALA A 353 -27.93 -24.52 16.09
CA ALA A 353 -27.44 -23.90 14.87
C ALA A 353 -27.65 -22.38 14.92
N ASN A 354 -26.62 -21.65 14.52
CA ASN A 354 -26.58 -20.21 14.57
C ASN A 354 -25.85 -19.67 13.32
N HIS A 355 -25.34 -18.44 13.39
CA HIS A 355 -24.79 -17.70 12.25
C HIS A 355 -23.26 -17.54 12.30
N LYS A 356 -22.55 -18.17 13.24
CA LYS A 356 -21.08 -18.15 13.30
C LYS A 356 -20.45 -18.62 11.99
N CYS A 357 -19.47 -17.89 11.46
CA CYS A 357 -18.76 -18.27 10.22
C CYS A 357 -19.63 -18.41 8.96
N SER A 358 -20.86 -17.91 8.99
CA SER A 358 -21.75 -17.99 7.83
C SER A 358 -21.39 -16.96 6.75
N ILE A 359 -21.59 -17.33 5.50
CA ILE A 359 -21.16 -16.55 4.32
C ILE A 359 -21.79 -15.15 4.21
N HIS A 360 -22.96 -14.91 4.79
CA HIS A 360 -23.58 -13.56 4.78
C HIS A 360 -22.71 -12.49 5.43
N HIS A 361 -21.91 -12.82 6.44
CA HIS A 361 -20.96 -11.86 7.04
C HIS A 361 -19.99 -11.29 6.00
N TRP A 362 -19.61 -12.11 5.00
CA TRP A 362 -18.73 -11.67 3.91
C TRP A 362 -19.49 -10.79 2.92
N ALA A 363 -20.77 -11.06 2.67
CA ALA A 363 -21.63 -10.24 1.84
C ALA A 363 -21.89 -8.85 2.46
N GLU A 364 -22.05 -8.79 3.78
CA GLU A 364 -22.23 -7.53 4.54
C GLU A 364 -20.96 -6.68 4.57
N HIS A 365 -19.78 -7.31 4.62
CA HIS A 365 -18.50 -6.61 4.52
C HIS A 365 -18.16 -6.20 3.07
N GLY A 366 -18.37 -7.11 2.12
CA GLY A 366 -17.94 -6.99 0.72
C GLY A 366 -16.52 -7.49 0.48
N VAL A 367 -16.21 -7.83 -0.77
CA VAL A 367 -14.87 -8.27 -1.19
C VAL A 367 -14.39 -7.37 -2.32
N ALA A 368 -13.41 -6.54 -2.02
CA ALA A 368 -12.77 -5.64 -2.98
C ALA A 368 -11.34 -5.35 -2.56
N GLY A 369 -10.41 -5.30 -3.50
CA GLY A 369 -9.00 -5.05 -3.19
C GLY A 369 -8.08 -5.31 -4.37
N ARG A 370 -6.80 -5.55 -4.08
CA ARG A 370 -5.78 -5.79 -5.11
C ARG A 370 -5.62 -7.29 -5.33
N GLY A 371 -5.85 -7.75 -6.55
CA GLY A 371 -5.57 -9.12 -6.98
C GLY A 371 -4.18 -9.24 -7.60
N VAL A 372 -3.57 -10.42 -7.48
CA VAL A 372 -2.35 -10.82 -8.18
C VAL A 372 -2.54 -12.19 -8.82
N LEU A 373 -2.21 -12.32 -10.11
CA LEU A 373 -2.25 -13.60 -10.83
C LEU A 373 -0.84 -14.19 -10.99
N LEU A 374 -0.68 -15.45 -10.61
CA LEU A 374 0.42 -16.33 -11.02
C LEU A 374 -0.11 -17.29 -12.10
N ASP A 375 0.22 -17.04 -13.36
CA ASP A 375 -0.08 -17.89 -14.51
C ASP A 375 0.95 -19.02 -14.63
N TYR A 376 0.89 -19.94 -13.66
CA TYR A 376 1.80 -21.09 -13.63
C TYR A 376 1.64 -21.96 -14.88
N ARG A 377 0.42 -22.16 -15.38
CA ARG A 377 0.19 -22.93 -16.61
C ARG A 377 0.86 -22.27 -17.84
N GLY A 378 0.75 -20.96 -18.00
CA GLY A 378 1.46 -20.24 -19.07
C GLY A 378 2.98 -20.29 -18.92
N TYR A 379 3.48 -20.16 -17.70
CA TYR A 379 4.90 -20.36 -17.37
C TYR A 379 5.38 -21.78 -17.74
N ALA A 380 4.62 -22.82 -17.37
CA ALA A 380 4.94 -24.20 -17.64
C ALA A 380 5.06 -24.47 -19.15
N HIS A 381 4.10 -23.99 -19.95
CA HIS A 381 4.16 -24.06 -21.42
C HIS A 381 5.44 -23.40 -21.96
N LYS A 382 5.77 -22.20 -21.48
CA LYS A 382 6.97 -21.45 -21.91
C LYS A 382 8.28 -22.18 -21.57
N LYS A 383 8.32 -22.92 -20.46
CA LYS A 383 9.50 -23.66 -20.00
C LYS A 383 9.54 -25.12 -20.44
N GLY A 384 8.50 -25.62 -21.12
CA GLY A 384 8.40 -27.03 -21.51
C GLY A 384 8.17 -27.98 -20.33
N ILE A 385 7.56 -27.49 -19.24
CA ILE A 385 7.18 -28.32 -18.09
C ILE A 385 5.84 -28.98 -18.42
N ASN A 386 5.85 -30.32 -18.49
CA ASN A 386 4.67 -31.09 -18.84
C ASN A 386 4.05 -31.73 -17.59
N TYR A 387 2.79 -31.38 -17.31
CA TYR A 387 1.94 -32.03 -16.30
C TYR A 387 0.48 -32.05 -16.79
N ASP A 388 -0.30 -33.01 -16.29
CA ASP A 388 -1.74 -33.08 -16.51
C ASP A 388 -2.47 -32.41 -15.33
N PRO A 389 -3.26 -31.34 -15.56
CA PRO A 389 -4.08 -30.73 -14.51
C PRO A 389 -5.11 -31.70 -13.87
N TYR A 390 -5.42 -32.81 -14.53
CA TYR A 390 -6.30 -33.88 -14.06
C TYR A 390 -5.55 -35.08 -13.44
N ASP A 391 -4.27 -34.92 -13.15
CA ASP A 391 -3.48 -35.88 -12.38
C ASP A 391 -2.74 -35.19 -11.24
N TYR A 392 -2.15 -35.97 -10.33
CA TYR A 392 -1.44 -35.39 -9.19
C TYR A 392 -0.19 -34.65 -9.67
N TYR A 393 -0.14 -33.34 -9.42
CA TYR A 393 1.05 -32.52 -9.62
C TYR A 393 1.13 -31.43 -8.54
N PRO A 394 2.13 -31.50 -7.64
CA PRO A 394 2.30 -30.56 -6.55
C PRO A 394 3.12 -29.36 -7.02
N ILE A 395 2.43 -28.28 -7.40
CA ILE A 395 3.08 -27.01 -7.79
C ILE A 395 3.78 -26.43 -6.56
N SER A 396 5.11 -26.51 -6.54
CA SER A 396 5.93 -26.09 -5.40
C SER A 396 6.04 -24.57 -5.25
N TRP A 397 6.46 -24.10 -4.08
CA TRP A 397 6.78 -22.69 -3.88
C TRP A 397 7.88 -22.23 -4.83
N GLU A 398 8.89 -23.07 -5.07
CA GLU A 398 10.01 -22.71 -5.96
C GLU A 398 9.52 -22.49 -7.39
N GLU A 399 8.64 -23.35 -7.88
CA GLU A 399 8.01 -23.18 -9.19
C GLU A 399 7.16 -21.91 -9.28
N LEU A 400 6.35 -21.62 -8.26
CA LEU A 400 5.59 -20.36 -8.18
C LEU A 400 6.51 -19.13 -8.11
N TYR A 401 7.64 -19.24 -7.41
CA TYR A 401 8.64 -18.18 -7.32
C TYR A 401 9.31 -17.92 -8.67
N GLN A 402 9.66 -18.98 -9.42
CA GLN A 402 10.19 -18.83 -10.78
C GLN A 402 9.13 -18.32 -11.77
N CYS A 403 7.87 -18.74 -11.62
CA CYS A 403 6.74 -18.18 -12.37
C CYS A 403 6.60 -16.67 -12.12
N GLY A 404 6.58 -16.25 -10.84
CA GLY A 404 6.58 -14.84 -10.47
C GLY A 404 7.74 -14.07 -11.10
N LYS A 405 8.96 -14.61 -11.03
CA LYS A 405 10.14 -14.01 -11.67
C LYS A 405 10.00 -13.85 -13.18
N ASP A 406 9.47 -14.87 -13.87
CA ASP A 406 9.22 -14.81 -15.31
C ASP A 406 8.18 -13.74 -15.67
N GLN A 407 7.20 -13.53 -14.78
CA GLN A 407 6.21 -12.46 -14.84
C GLN A 407 6.74 -11.08 -14.41
N GLY A 408 7.96 -11.00 -13.88
CA GLY A 408 8.55 -9.77 -13.35
C GLY A 408 8.04 -9.35 -11.97
N ILE A 409 7.59 -10.31 -11.15
CA ILE A 409 7.07 -10.14 -9.79
C ILE A 409 7.95 -10.90 -8.80
N ASP A 410 8.31 -10.28 -7.68
CA ASP A 410 8.83 -11.00 -6.53
C ASP A 410 7.67 -11.39 -5.59
N ILE A 411 7.29 -12.66 -5.58
CA ILE A 411 6.12 -13.13 -4.82
C ILE A 411 6.31 -13.12 -3.30
N ARG A 412 7.48 -12.73 -2.79
CA ARG A 412 7.72 -12.61 -1.34
C ARG A 412 6.91 -11.44 -0.75
N PRO A 413 6.63 -11.44 0.56
CA PRO A 413 5.98 -10.30 1.21
C PRO A 413 6.82 -9.03 1.09
N ALA A 414 6.15 -7.87 1.00
CA ALA A 414 6.80 -6.56 0.94
C ALA A 414 7.72 -6.29 2.14
N ALA A 415 7.42 -6.84 3.31
CA ALA A 415 8.27 -6.77 4.48
C ALA A 415 9.65 -7.43 4.28
N GLN A 416 9.76 -8.38 3.34
CA GLN A 416 11.00 -9.07 2.95
C GLN A 416 11.56 -8.54 1.61
N GLY A 417 11.02 -7.42 1.10
CA GLY A 417 11.45 -6.78 -0.14
C GLY A 417 10.80 -7.33 -1.41
N GLY A 418 9.78 -8.18 -1.31
CA GLY A 418 8.99 -8.59 -2.47
C GLY A 418 7.84 -7.62 -2.81
N ASP A 419 6.97 -8.01 -3.72
CA ASP A 419 5.91 -7.17 -4.30
C ASP A 419 4.52 -7.39 -3.69
N ILE A 420 4.37 -8.49 -2.93
CA ILE A 420 3.09 -8.84 -2.30
C ILE A 420 2.83 -7.94 -1.10
N LYS A 421 1.67 -7.29 -1.10
CA LYS A 421 1.23 -6.44 0.01
C LYS A 421 0.21 -7.19 0.86
N ILE A 422 0.17 -6.83 2.14
CA ILE A 422 -0.87 -7.25 3.07
C ILE A 422 -2.23 -6.94 2.47
N GLY A 423 -3.13 -7.93 2.48
CA GLY A 423 -4.48 -7.82 1.94
C GLY A 423 -4.60 -8.04 0.44
N ASP A 424 -3.50 -8.38 -0.26
CA ASP A 424 -3.60 -8.85 -1.65
C ASP A 424 -4.42 -10.14 -1.73
N MET A 425 -5.09 -10.36 -2.85
CA MET A 425 -5.82 -11.60 -3.15
C MET A 425 -5.05 -12.38 -4.22
N LEU A 426 -4.64 -13.59 -3.88
CA LEU A 426 -3.82 -14.43 -4.75
C LEU A 426 -4.69 -15.27 -5.69
N PHE A 427 -4.33 -15.29 -6.97
CA PHE A 427 -4.92 -16.15 -7.98
C PHE A 427 -3.82 -17.01 -8.61
N ILE A 428 -4.03 -18.33 -8.70
CA ILE A 428 -3.09 -19.25 -9.35
C ILE A 428 -3.82 -19.97 -10.49
N ARG A 429 -3.31 -19.84 -11.71
CA ARG A 429 -3.78 -20.60 -12.87
C ARG A 429 -2.92 -21.85 -13.05
N SER A 430 -3.42 -23.00 -12.64
CA SER A 430 -2.84 -24.33 -12.82
C SER A 430 -3.32 -25.03 -14.09
N GLY A 431 -4.25 -24.44 -14.85
CA GLY A 431 -4.63 -24.90 -16.18
C GLY A 431 -5.72 -25.95 -16.21
N TRP A 432 -6.46 -26.14 -15.12
CA TRP A 432 -7.59 -27.08 -15.11
C TRP A 432 -8.64 -26.69 -16.14
N LYS A 433 -8.98 -25.39 -16.25
CA LYS A 433 -9.97 -24.91 -17.23
C LYS A 433 -9.50 -25.07 -18.68
N GLU A 434 -8.25 -24.74 -18.96
CA GLU A 434 -7.61 -24.99 -20.27
C GLU A 434 -7.73 -26.48 -20.66
N ALA A 435 -7.40 -27.38 -19.72
CA ALA A 435 -7.50 -28.82 -19.96
C ALA A 435 -8.97 -29.28 -20.08
N TYR A 436 -9.89 -28.73 -19.28
CA TYR A 436 -11.32 -29.00 -19.35
C TYR A 436 -11.83 -28.75 -20.78
N ASP A 437 -11.56 -27.58 -21.35
CA ASP A 437 -12.03 -27.19 -22.68
C ASP A 437 -11.53 -28.09 -23.81
N SER A 438 -10.35 -28.70 -23.63
CA SER A 438 -9.75 -29.62 -24.59
C SER A 438 -10.27 -31.05 -24.55
N LYS A 439 -10.97 -31.45 -23.47
CA LYS A 439 -11.43 -32.83 -23.25
C LYS A 439 -12.86 -33.06 -23.75
N SER A 440 -13.17 -34.31 -24.10
CA SER A 440 -14.53 -34.74 -24.39
C SER A 440 -15.40 -34.77 -23.12
N ASP A 441 -16.72 -34.75 -23.27
CA ASP A 441 -17.63 -34.86 -22.13
C ASP A 441 -17.49 -36.20 -21.39
N GLU A 442 -17.17 -37.27 -22.11
CA GLU A 442 -16.88 -38.59 -21.51
C GLU A 442 -15.62 -38.55 -20.65
N ASP A 443 -14.53 -37.96 -21.15
CA ASP A 443 -13.27 -37.83 -20.40
C ASP A 443 -13.41 -36.92 -19.18
N ARG A 444 -14.17 -35.81 -19.32
CA ARG A 444 -14.50 -34.90 -18.22
C ARG A 444 -15.26 -35.64 -17.12
N THR A 445 -16.30 -36.39 -17.51
CA THR A 445 -17.13 -37.18 -16.61
C THR A 445 -16.29 -38.23 -15.90
N LYS A 446 -15.53 -39.03 -16.66
CA LYS A 446 -14.63 -40.06 -16.14
C LYS A 446 -13.64 -39.49 -15.13
N ALA A 447 -13.10 -38.30 -15.38
CA ALA A 447 -12.18 -37.67 -14.45
C ALA A 447 -12.87 -37.15 -13.17
N ALA A 448 -14.06 -36.57 -13.30
CA ALA A 448 -14.85 -36.06 -12.18
C ALA A 448 -15.42 -37.17 -11.27
N THR A 449 -15.72 -38.34 -11.84
CA THR A 449 -16.30 -39.49 -11.12
C THR A 449 -15.27 -40.47 -10.57
N ARG A 450 -13.96 -40.14 -10.60
CA ARG A 450 -12.94 -40.94 -9.93
C ARG A 450 -13.28 -41.02 -8.44
N HIS A 451 -13.41 -42.23 -7.91
CA HIS A 451 -13.87 -42.47 -6.54
C HIS A 451 -12.81 -43.23 -5.74
N GLY A 452 -12.42 -42.67 -4.58
CA GLY A 452 -11.59 -43.35 -3.59
C GLY A 452 -10.58 -42.41 -2.93
N PRO A 453 -10.40 -42.48 -1.59
CA PRO A 453 -9.35 -41.74 -0.90
C PRO A 453 -7.95 -42.34 -1.11
N ASN A 454 -7.86 -43.63 -1.47
CA ASN A 454 -6.61 -44.36 -1.67
C ASN A 454 -6.81 -45.49 -2.71
N GLY A 455 -6.36 -45.28 -3.94
CA GLY A 455 -6.37 -46.27 -5.03
C GLY A 455 -5.95 -45.66 -6.37
N GLU A 456 -5.59 -46.50 -7.35
CA GLU A 456 -5.20 -46.08 -8.72
C GLU A 456 -6.30 -45.25 -9.44
N ASP A 457 -7.55 -45.30 -8.95
CA ASP A 457 -8.73 -44.61 -9.46
C ASP A 457 -9.27 -43.50 -8.52
N GLY A 458 -8.45 -43.01 -7.59
CA GLY A 458 -8.81 -41.86 -6.74
C GLY A 458 -8.91 -40.55 -7.53
N ALA A 459 -9.67 -39.58 -7.00
CA ALA A 459 -9.66 -38.21 -7.53
C ALA A 459 -8.21 -37.68 -7.51
N ARG A 460 -7.78 -37.05 -8.59
CA ARG A 460 -6.43 -36.50 -8.71
C ARG A 460 -6.46 -35.19 -9.49
N TYR A 461 -5.80 -34.18 -8.95
CA TYR A 461 -5.74 -32.85 -9.55
C TYR A 461 -4.40 -32.19 -9.25
N ALA A 462 -3.90 -31.44 -10.23
CA ALA A 462 -2.78 -30.55 -10.00
C ALA A 462 -3.23 -29.37 -9.14
N GLY A 463 -2.34 -28.87 -8.31
CA GLY A 463 -2.63 -27.75 -7.44
C GLY A 463 -1.42 -27.32 -6.64
N VAL A 464 -1.62 -26.38 -5.72
CA VAL A 464 -0.54 -25.89 -4.86
C VAL A 464 -0.08 -27.02 -3.93
N SER A 465 1.24 -27.20 -3.80
CA SER A 465 1.78 -28.20 -2.88
C SER A 465 1.53 -27.83 -1.42
N GLN A 466 1.43 -28.85 -0.56
CA GLN A 466 1.21 -28.70 0.88
C GLN A 466 2.52 -28.49 1.66
N GLU A 467 3.64 -28.14 1.01
CA GLU A 467 4.93 -28.03 1.68
C GLU A 467 4.96 -26.88 2.70
N GLN A 468 5.78 -27.02 3.76
CA GLN A 468 5.90 -26.00 4.81
C GLN A 468 6.29 -24.61 4.29
N LYS A 469 7.00 -24.55 3.14
CA LYS A 469 7.37 -23.28 2.51
C LYS A 469 6.16 -22.57 1.88
N ILE A 470 5.19 -23.31 1.34
CA ILE A 470 3.90 -22.75 0.91
C ILE A 470 3.13 -22.24 2.12
N LEU A 471 3.06 -23.00 3.22
CA LEU A 471 2.38 -22.54 4.44
C LEU A 471 2.99 -21.25 4.99
N ASP A 472 4.32 -21.18 5.10
CA ASP A 472 5.05 -19.97 5.49
C ASP A 472 4.71 -18.81 4.53
N TRP A 473 4.76 -19.03 3.21
CA TRP A 473 4.51 -18.00 2.22
C TRP A 473 3.08 -17.47 2.21
N LEU A 474 2.08 -18.35 2.20
CA LEU A 474 0.66 -17.97 2.22
C LEU A 474 0.32 -17.22 3.51
N HIS A 475 0.88 -17.66 4.65
CA HIS A 475 0.65 -17.00 5.91
C HIS A 475 1.32 -15.62 5.95
N ASP A 476 2.63 -15.56 5.70
CA ASP A 476 3.49 -14.38 5.89
C ASP A 476 3.25 -13.27 4.85
N CYS A 477 2.66 -13.61 3.71
CA CYS A 477 2.15 -12.62 2.77
C CYS A 477 0.90 -11.90 3.26
N TYR A 478 0.17 -12.49 4.22
CA TYR A 478 -1.10 -11.94 4.71
C TYR A 478 -2.09 -11.67 3.57
N PHE A 479 -2.27 -12.66 2.69
CA PHE A 479 -3.29 -12.59 1.65
C PHE A 479 -4.69 -12.48 2.26
N ALA A 480 -5.52 -11.59 1.74
CA ALA A 480 -6.93 -11.49 2.15
C ALA A 480 -7.74 -12.70 1.68
N SER A 481 -7.35 -13.32 0.57
CA SER A 481 -7.90 -14.58 0.05
C SER A 481 -6.89 -15.26 -0.87
N VAL A 482 -7.09 -16.55 -1.11
CA VAL A 482 -6.37 -17.31 -2.14
C VAL A 482 -7.38 -18.02 -3.04
N ALA A 483 -7.09 -18.12 -4.33
CA ALA A 483 -7.99 -18.73 -5.29
C ALA A 483 -7.21 -19.37 -6.44
N GLY A 484 -7.83 -20.34 -7.11
CA GLY A 484 -7.29 -20.97 -8.31
C GLY A 484 -8.36 -21.52 -9.24
N ASP A 485 -7.92 -22.02 -10.38
CA ASP A 485 -8.79 -22.68 -11.36
C ASP A 485 -8.92 -24.20 -11.13
N ALA A 486 -8.14 -24.78 -10.20
CA ALA A 486 -8.24 -26.18 -9.83
C ALA A 486 -9.51 -26.51 -9.02
N PRO A 487 -10.03 -27.75 -9.08
CA PRO A 487 -11.19 -28.20 -8.30
C PRO A 487 -10.96 -28.35 -6.79
N ALA A 488 -9.71 -28.31 -6.33
CA ALA A 488 -9.34 -28.48 -4.93
C ALA A 488 -8.36 -27.39 -4.44
N PHE A 489 -7.97 -26.42 -5.29
CA PHE A 489 -6.86 -25.48 -5.11
C PHE A 489 -5.46 -26.10 -4.83
N GLU A 490 -5.34 -26.92 -3.78
CA GLU A 490 -4.20 -27.75 -3.44
C GLU A 490 -4.06 -28.98 -4.36
N ALA A 491 -2.86 -29.53 -4.45
CA ALA A 491 -2.64 -30.78 -5.15
C ALA A 491 -3.40 -31.92 -4.46
N TRP A 492 -4.12 -32.73 -5.24
CA TRP A 492 -5.00 -33.76 -4.68
C TRP A 492 -4.63 -35.14 -5.22
N PRO A 493 -4.59 -36.20 -4.38
CA PRO A 493 -4.77 -36.19 -2.92
C PRO A 493 -3.59 -35.53 -2.18
N THR A 494 -3.79 -35.17 -0.90
CA THR A 494 -2.66 -34.75 -0.05
C THR A 494 -1.74 -35.95 0.23
N HIS A 495 -0.44 -35.71 0.25
CA HIS A 495 0.58 -36.66 0.71
C HIS A 495 1.12 -36.31 2.11
N GLU A 496 0.53 -35.31 2.76
CA GLU A 496 0.82 -34.88 4.13
C GLU A 496 -0.28 -35.37 5.09
N ASP A 497 -0.03 -35.27 6.40
CA ASP A 497 -1.03 -35.61 7.44
C ASP A 497 -2.12 -34.51 7.60
N TYR A 498 -2.14 -33.53 6.72
CA TYR A 498 -3.04 -32.36 6.74
C TYR A 498 -3.37 -31.91 5.31
N HIS A 499 -4.39 -31.06 5.22
CA HIS A 499 -4.76 -30.34 4.00
C HIS A 499 -4.42 -28.84 4.11
N LEU A 500 -4.13 -28.17 2.98
CA LEU A 500 -4.03 -26.71 2.98
C LEU A 500 -5.36 -26.08 3.42
N HIS A 501 -6.49 -26.71 3.08
CA HIS A 501 -7.82 -26.28 3.52
C HIS A 501 -7.92 -26.06 5.04
N GLU A 502 -7.29 -26.91 5.87
CA GLU A 502 -7.33 -26.76 7.32
C GLU A 502 -6.67 -25.47 7.77
N TYR A 503 -5.49 -25.18 7.21
CA TYR A 503 -4.73 -23.98 7.52
C TYR A 503 -5.43 -22.73 7.00
N ILE A 504 -5.82 -22.75 5.73
CA ILE A 504 -6.43 -21.62 5.03
C ILE A 504 -7.75 -21.24 5.69
N LEU A 505 -8.69 -22.19 5.84
CA LEU A 505 -10.04 -21.88 6.32
C LEU A 505 -10.13 -21.88 7.84
N ALA A 506 -9.79 -23.00 8.49
CA ALA A 506 -10.06 -23.17 9.92
C ALA A 506 -9.03 -22.47 10.81
N LEU A 507 -7.74 -22.54 10.50
CA LEU A 507 -6.70 -21.96 11.34
C LEU A 507 -6.54 -20.46 11.10
N TRP A 508 -6.51 -20.00 9.84
CA TRP A 508 -6.19 -18.60 9.52
C TRP A 508 -7.38 -17.74 9.17
N GLY A 509 -8.56 -18.33 8.92
CA GLY A 509 -9.73 -17.59 8.47
C GLY A 509 -9.48 -16.86 7.16
N MET A 510 -8.86 -17.52 6.19
CA MET A 510 -8.56 -16.98 4.87
C MET A 510 -9.53 -17.61 3.84
N PRO A 511 -10.37 -16.83 3.15
CA PRO A 511 -11.20 -17.31 2.06
C PRO A 511 -10.42 -18.07 0.99
N LEU A 512 -10.99 -19.19 0.54
CA LEU A 512 -10.44 -20.09 -0.48
C LEU A 512 -11.37 -20.15 -1.69
N GLY A 513 -10.84 -19.90 -2.89
CA GLY A 513 -11.59 -19.91 -4.14
C GLY A 513 -11.17 -21.05 -5.06
N GLU A 514 -12.15 -21.76 -5.62
CA GLU A 514 -11.91 -22.91 -6.52
C GLU A 514 -12.61 -22.73 -7.86
N MET A 515 -12.03 -23.34 -8.91
CA MET A 515 -12.58 -23.36 -10.26
C MET A 515 -12.92 -21.97 -10.82
N LEU A 516 -12.09 -20.97 -10.56
CA LEU A 516 -12.21 -19.67 -11.24
C LEU A 516 -11.83 -19.81 -12.72
N ASP A 517 -12.53 -19.10 -13.60
CA ASP A 517 -12.12 -19.00 -15.01
C ASP A 517 -11.03 -17.92 -15.13
N LEU A 518 -9.77 -18.37 -15.14
CA LEU A 518 -8.59 -17.50 -15.20
C LEU A 518 -8.03 -17.36 -16.61
N GLU A 519 -8.65 -17.95 -17.64
CA GLU A 519 -8.11 -17.96 -19.01
C GLU A 519 -8.04 -16.55 -19.60
N LYS A 520 -9.17 -15.85 -19.59
CA LYS A 520 -9.24 -14.46 -20.08
C LYS A 520 -8.40 -13.52 -19.22
N LEU A 521 -8.34 -13.76 -17.90
CA LEU A 521 -7.53 -12.95 -17.00
C LEU A 521 -6.04 -13.11 -17.32
N ALA A 522 -5.54 -14.33 -17.48
CA ALA A 522 -4.16 -14.61 -17.86
C ALA A 522 -3.81 -13.99 -19.22
N GLN A 523 -4.69 -14.12 -20.21
CA GLN A 523 -4.51 -13.45 -21.50
C GLN A 523 -4.39 -11.93 -21.33
N THR A 524 -5.31 -11.30 -20.60
CA THR A 524 -5.33 -9.86 -20.36
C THR A 524 -4.06 -9.39 -19.63
N CYS A 525 -3.61 -10.16 -18.62
CA CYS A 525 -2.36 -9.89 -17.90
C CYS A 525 -1.14 -9.88 -18.83
N ARG A 526 -1.04 -10.88 -19.72
CA ARG A 526 0.05 -10.99 -20.70
C ARG A 526 0.05 -9.84 -21.70
N GLU A 527 -1.11 -9.53 -22.29
CA GLU A 527 -1.27 -8.43 -23.25
C GLU A 527 -0.90 -7.07 -22.65
N LYS A 528 -1.26 -6.84 -21.38
CA LYS A 528 -0.94 -5.59 -20.67
C LYS A 528 0.43 -5.60 -20.00
N ASN A 529 1.11 -6.74 -19.96
CA ASN A 529 2.29 -6.99 -19.14
C ASN A 529 2.09 -6.50 -17.69
N ARG A 530 0.93 -6.84 -17.10
CA ARG A 530 0.52 -6.45 -15.75
C ARG A 530 -0.20 -7.61 -15.08
N TRP A 531 0.29 -8.01 -13.92
CA TRP A 531 -0.22 -9.16 -13.18
C TRP A 531 -0.95 -8.79 -11.90
N PHE A 532 -1.00 -7.49 -11.59
CA PHE A 532 -1.80 -6.91 -10.53
C PHE A 532 -2.99 -6.17 -11.12
N PHE A 533 -4.16 -6.33 -10.50
CA PHE A 533 -5.43 -5.76 -10.94
C PHE A 533 -6.27 -5.41 -9.72
N PHE A 534 -7.31 -4.60 -9.91
CA PHE A 534 -8.34 -4.46 -8.90
C PHE A 534 -9.27 -5.66 -9.02
N PHE A 535 -9.62 -6.30 -7.91
CA PHE A 535 -10.57 -7.40 -7.91
C PHE A 535 -11.73 -7.08 -6.99
N THR A 536 -12.93 -7.45 -7.41
CA THR A 536 -14.12 -7.41 -6.57
C THR A 536 -14.94 -8.68 -6.74
N SER A 537 -15.62 -9.07 -5.67
CA SER A 537 -16.50 -10.23 -5.61
C SER A 537 -17.69 -9.86 -4.72
N ALA A 538 -18.86 -10.39 -5.07
CA ALA A 538 -20.08 -10.20 -4.31
C ALA A 538 -20.66 -11.58 -3.91
N PRO A 539 -20.20 -12.15 -2.78
CA PRO A 539 -20.79 -13.35 -2.20
C PRO A 539 -22.27 -13.15 -1.91
N ALA A 540 -23.05 -14.22 -2.02
CA ALA A 540 -24.46 -14.23 -1.71
C ALA A 540 -24.72 -13.92 -0.23
N ASN A 541 -25.66 -13.02 0.04
CA ASN A 541 -26.17 -12.78 1.37
C ASN A 541 -27.12 -13.93 1.78
N CYS A 542 -26.54 -15.05 2.18
CA CYS A 542 -27.26 -16.27 2.59
C CYS A 542 -27.00 -16.57 4.07
N PRO A 543 -27.91 -16.16 4.98
CA PRO A 543 -27.80 -16.49 6.40
C PRO A 543 -27.76 -18.00 6.64
N GLY A 544 -26.75 -18.44 7.39
CA GLY A 544 -26.49 -19.87 7.61
C GLY A 544 -25.68 -20.55 6.49
N GLY A 545 -25.44 -19.88 5.37
CA GLY A 545 -24.73 -20.44 4.22
C GLY A 545 -23.28 -20.84 4.52
N VAL A 546 -22.84 -21.91 3.87
CA VAL A 546 -21.49 -22.50 3.99
C VAL A 546 -20.50 -21.89 3.00
N SER A 547 -20.96 -21.54 1.81
CA SER A 547 -20.13 -21.09 0.69
C SER A 547 -20.94 -20.14 -0.20
N SER A 548 -20.29 -19.56 -1.21
CA SER A 548 -21.00 -18.81 -2.26
C SER A 548 -20.29 -18.98 -3.60
N HIS A 549 -20.94 -18.57 -4.69
CA HIS A 549 -20.19 -18.31 -5.92
C HIS A 549 -19.22 -17.17 -5.70
N VAL A 550 -18.09 -17.20 -6.43
CA VAL A 550 -17.16 -16.07 -6.39
C VAL A 550 -17.84 -14.80 -6.89
N ASN A 551 -18.63 -14.87 -7.97
CA ASN A 551 -19.19 -13.68 -8.63
C ASN A 551 -18.12 -12.59 -8.80
N GLY A 552 -16.94 -13.02 -9.28
CA GLY A 552 -15.71 -12.26 -9.27
C GLY A 552 -15.48 -11.49 -10.56
N THR A 553 -14.85 -10.32 -10.43
CA THR A 553 -14.47 -9.46 -11.54
C THR A 553 -13.12 -8.81 -11.28
N ALA A 554 -12.19 -8.98 -12.21
CA ALA A 554 -10.93 -8.24 -12.28
C ALA A 554 -11.07 -7.00 -13.16
N VAL A 555 -10.43 -5.90 -12.77
CA VAL A 555 -10.50 -4.59 -13.45
C VAL A 555 -9.09 -3.99 -13.58
N PHE A 556 -8.70 -3.60 -14.80
CA PHE A 556 -7.34 -3.17 -15.17
C PHE A 556 -7.16 -1.71 -15.48
#